data_AF-A0AA43BUL0-F1
#
_entry.id   AF-A0AA43BUL0-F1
#
_cell.length_a   1.000
_cell.length_b   1.000
_cell.length_c   1.000
_cell.angle_alpha   90.00
_cell.angle_beta   90.00
_cell.angle_gamma   90.00
#
_symmetry.space_group_name_H-M   'P 1'
#
loop_
_entity.id
_entity.type
_entity.pdbx_description
1 polymer ?
#
loop_
_entity_poly.entity_id
_entity_poly.type
_entity_poly.pdbx_seq_one_letter_code
_entity_poly.pdbx_strand_id
1 'polypeptide(L)'
;MTDDCALTATMHATAAEALQAVERAFAKAHVFLTEAHQLGGLALVVHWDMEGDHRQLLVDALLEASLDLDESTFEALQGPWEGVLTGSLHVTLDHEGRDSKVPVPAVPG
;
A
#
# COMPACT_ATOMS: atom_id res chain seq x y z
N MET A 1 -23.19 1.33 0.79
CA MET A 1 -22.23 1.66 -0.27
C MET A 1 -20.89 1.20 0.27
N THR A 2 -20.13 0.40 -0.48
CA THR A 2 -18.76 0.08 -0.09
C THR A 2 -17.91 1.22 -0.63
N ASP A 3 -17.46 2.11 0.25
CA ASP A 3 -16.49 3.13 -0.12
C ASP A 3 -15.16 2.42 -0.36
N ASP A 4 -14.74 2.35 -1.62
CA ASP A 4 -13.47 1.78 -2.03
C ASP A 4 -12.38 2.85 -1.84
N CYS A 5 -11.51 2.62 -0.86
CA CYS A 5 -10.46 3.55 -0.47
C CYS A 5 -9.14 3.18 -1.15
N ALA A 6 -8.65 4.04 -2.04
CA ALA A 6 -7.34 3.86 -2.66
C ALA A 6 -6.26 4.65 -1.91
N LEU A 7 -5.32 3.94 -1.31
CA LEU A 7 -4.16 4.49 -0.62
C LEU A 7 -2.92 4.34 -1.49
N THR A 8 -2.05 5.34 -1.46
CA THR A 8 -0.76 5.31 -2.14
C THR A 8 0.38 5.61 -1.18
N ALA A 9 1.46 4.88 -1.35
CA ALA A 9 2.64 4.99 -0.52
C ALA A 9 3.92 4.65 -1.31
N THR A 10 5.06 5.07 -0.78
CA THR A 10 6.38 4.67 -1.25
C THR A 10 7.14 3.99 -0.12
N MET A 11 7.95 2.98 -0.44
CA MET A 11 8.78 2.30 0.54
C MET A 11 10.13 1.93 -0.05
N HIS A 12 11.20 2.16 0.71
CA HIS A 12 12.54 1.73 0.33
C HIS A 12 12.78 0.27 0.76
N ALA A 13 12.36 -0.69 -0.05
CA ALA A 13 12.39 -2.12 0.30
C ALA A 13 12.25 -3.03 -0.92
N THR A 14 12.65 -4.30 -0.76
CA THR A 14 12.23 -5.35 -1.70
C THR A 14 10.73 -5.65 -1.54
N ALA A 15 10.11 -6.25 -2.55
CA ALA A 15 8.68 -6.59 -2.47
C ALA A 15 8.33 -7.53 -1.31
N ALA A 16 9.24 -8.45 -0.94
CA ALA A 16 9.02 -9.36 0.18
C ALA A 16 9.07 -8.62 1.53
N GLU A 17 10.00 -7.67 1.67
CA GLU A 17 10.10 -6.83 2.87
C GLU A 17 8.91 -5.87 2.98
N ALA A 18 8.50 -5.27 1.86
CA ALA A 18 7.32 -4.41 1.81
C ALA A 18 6.04 -5.19 2.17
N LEU A 19 5.86 -6.40 1.63
CA LEU A 19 4.72 -7.24 1.98
C LEU A 19 4.72 -7.58 3.47
N GLN A 20 5.86 -7.99 4.04
CA GLN A 20 5.95 -8.28 5.47
C GLN A 20 5.69 -7.04 6.34
N ALA A 21 6.15 -5.86 5.91
CA ALA A 21 5.92 -4.61 6.63
C ALA A 21 4.43 -4.24 6.63
N VAL A 22 3.77 -4.36 5.48
CA VAL A 22 2.33 -4.13 5.31
C VAL A 22 1.52 -5.13 6.13
N GLU A 23 1.84 -6.42 6.10
CA GLU A 23 1.16 -7.44 6.92
C GLU A 23 1.24 -7.13 8.42
N ARG A 24 2.40 -6.67 8.90
CA ARG A 24 2.57 -6.27 10.30
C ARG A 24 1.76 -5.01 10.64
N ALA A 25 1.76 -4.02 9.75
CA ALA A 25 0.97 -2.80 9.94
C ALA A 25 -0.53 -3.13 10.00
N PHE A 26 -1.01 -3.97 9.08
CA PHE A 26 -2.41 -4.38 9.02
C PHE A 26 -2.83 -5.18 10.25
N ALA A 27 -2.00 -6.13 10.70
CA ALA A 27 -2.25 -6.87 11.94
C ALA A 27 -2.35 -5.95 13.17
N LYS A 28 -1.54 -4.88 13.23
CA LYS A 28 -1.60 -3.88 14.32
C LYS A 28 -2.88 -3.02 14.25
N ALA A 29 -3.34 -2.72 13.05
CA ALA A 29 -4.50 -1.86 12.80
C ALA A 29 -5.83 -2.60 12.71
N HIS A 30 -5.85 -3.92 12.97
CA HIS A 30 -7.04 -4.77 12.78
C HIS A 30 -7.60 -4.75 11.36
N VAL A 31 -6.70 -4.69 10.37
CA VAL A 31 -7.00 -4.75 8.95
C VAL A 31 -6.73 -6.16 8.44
N PHE A 32 -7.66 -6.72 7.67
CA PHE A 32 -7.48 -8.02 7.04
C PHE A 32 -7.01 -7.83 5.60
N LEU A 33 -5.89 -8.49 5.28
CA LEU A 33 -5.37 -8.58 3.93
C LEU A 33 -6.24 -9.58 3.14
N THR A 34 -6.83 -9.14 2.03
CA THR A 34 -7.66 -10.00 1.18
C THR A 34 -6.87 -10.52 -0.03
N GLU A 35 -6.08 -9.65 -0.66
CA GLU A 35 -5.23 -10.00 -1.80
C GLU A 35 -3.92 -9.21 -1.79
N ALA A 36 -2.87 -9.76 -2.40
CA ALA A 36 -1.60 -9.08 -2.60
C ALA A 36 -1.01 -9.45 -3.98
N HIS A 37 -0.65 -8.42 -4.75
CA HIS A 37 -0.14 -8.54 -6.11
C HIS A 37 1.17 -7.76 -6.25
N GLN A 38 2.17 -8.39 -6.85
CA GLN A 38 3.43 -7.72 -7.19
C GLN A 38 3.45 -7.35 -8.67
N LEU A 39 3.76 -6.09 -8.97
CA LEU A 39 3.85 -5.58 -10.34
C LEU A 39 5.32 -5.43 -10.73
N GLY A 40 5.86 -6.49 -11.36
CA GLY A 40 7.17 -6.44 -12.01
C GLY A 40 8.36 -6.13 -11.11
N GLY A 41 8.25 -6.33 -9.79
CA GLY A 41 9.31 -5.96 -8.84
C GLY A 41 9.29 -4.51 -8.37
N LEU A 42 8.47 -3.66 -8.98
CA LEU A 42 8.50 -2.20 -8.82
C LEU A 42 7.36 -1.66 -7.95
N ALA A 43 6.28 -2.43 -7.81
CA ALA A 43 5.18 -2.06 -6.94
C ALA A 43 4.56 -3.30 -6.28
N LEU A 44 3.99 -3.06 -5.10
CA LEU A 44 3.14 -3.98 -4.37
C LEU A 44 1.75 -3.35 -4.26
N VAL A 45 0.74 -4.07 -4.72
CA VAL A 45 -0.66 -3.68 -4.56
C VAL A 45 -1.31 -4.67 -3.61
N VAL A 46 -1.86 -4.19 -2.50
CA VAL A 46 -2.61 -5.02 -1.57
C VAL A 46 -4.05 -4.57 -1.49
N HIS A 47 -4.98 -5.52 -1.40
CA HIS A 47 -6.37 -5.28 -1.11
C HIS A 47 -6.64 -5.65 0.34
N TRP A 48 -7.53 -4.90 0.97
CA TRP A 48 -7.80 -5.05 2.39
C TRP A 48 -9.24 -4.70 2.75
N ASP A 49 -9.65 -5.23 3.90
CA ASP A 49 -10.88 -4.84 4.58
C ASP A 49 -10.60 -4.50 6.06
N MET A 50 -11.45 -3.65 6.63
CA MET A 50 -11.37 -3.21 8.02
C MET A 50 -12.79 -3.09 8.57
N GLU A 51 -13.05 -3.74 9.70
CA GLU A 51 -14.28 -3.56 10.45
C GLU A 51 -14.11 -2.45 11.50
N GLY A 52 -15.07 -1.52 11.58
CA GLY A 52 -15.01 -0.42 12.54
C GLY A 52 -14.01 0.69 12.17
N ASP A 53 -14.01 1.78 12.94
CA ASP A 53 -13.20 2.96 12.63
C ASP A 53 -11.80 2.87 13.25
N HIS A 54 -10.89 2.17 12.55
CA HIS A 54 -9.48 2.05 12.91
C HIS A 54 -8.55 2.79 11.93
N ARG A 55 -9.05 3.81 11.23
CA ARG A 55 -8.28 4.55 10.21
C ARG A 55 -7.02 5.21 10.76
N GLN A 56 -7.11 5.85 11.92
CA GLN A 56 -5.93 6.46 12.56
C GLN A 56 -4.89 5.39 12.92
N LEU A 57 -5.34 4.24 13.44
CA LEU A 57 -4.46 3.11 13.75
C LEU A 57 -3.79 2.55 12.48
N LEU A 58 -4.51 2.50 11.35
CA LEU A 58 -3.94 2.10 10.06
C LEU A 58 -2.87 3.08 9.59
N VAL A 59 -3.15 4.38 9.61
CA VAL A 59 -2.16 5.42 9.24
C VAL A 59 -0.92 5.32 10.12
N ASP A 60 -1.11 5.28 11.44
CA ASP A 60 -0.01 5.20 12.40
C ASP A 60 0.82 3.92 12.17
N ALA A 61 0.16 2.78 11.95
CA ALA A 61 0.84 1.50 11.73
C ALA A 61 1.61 1.46 10.39
N LEU A 62 1.10 2.09 9.33
CA LEU A 62 1.79 2.20 8.04
C LEU A 62 3.01 3.11 8.14
N LEU A 63 2.89 4.26 8.82
CA LEU A 63 4.01 5.17 9.05
C LEU A 63 5.10 4.50 9.91
N GLU A 64 4.72 3.77 10.97
CA GLU A 64 5.66 2.98 11.77
C GLU A 64 6.36 1.87 10.97
N ALA A 65 5.69 1.31 9.97
CA ALA A 65 6.23 0.32 9.06
C ALA A 65 7.15 0.93 7.98
N SER A 66 7.47 2.23 8.08
CA SER A 66 8.32 2.98 7.13
C SER A 66 7.72 3.12 5.73
N LEU A 67 6.39 3.09 5.61
CA LEU A 67 5.71 3.53 4.39
C LEU A 67 5.55 5.04 4.43
N ASP A 68 6.05 5.71 3.38
CA ASP A 68 5.81 7.12 3.15
C ASP A 68 4.47 7.29 2.45
N LEU A 69 3.46 7.80 3.17
CA LEU A 69 2.09 7.93 2.68
C LEU A 69 1.93 9.23 1.89
N ASP A 70 1.37 9.17 0.69
CA ASP A 70 1.07 10.38 -0.09
C ASP A 70 -0.05 11.20 0.56
N GLU A 71 -0.09 12.51 0.29
CA GLU A 71 -1.14 13.42 0.79
C GLU A 71 -2.56 12.92 0.46
N SER A 72 -2.74 12.32 -0.73
CA SER A 72 -3.99 11.70 -1.17
C SER A 72 -4.48 10.55 -0.29
N THR A 73 -3.58 9.84 0.40
CA THR A 73 -3.94 8.78 1.36
C THR A 73 -4.71 9.37 2.55
N PHE A 74 -4.30 10.54 3.04
CA PHE A 74 -4.98 11.20 4.16
C PHE A 74 -6.34 11.75 3.73
N GLU A 75 -6.48 12.21 2.49
CA GLU A 75 -7.77 12.64 1.94
C GLU A 75 -8.71 11.46 1.73
N ALA A 76 -8.21 10.34 1.20
CA ALA A 76 -9.01 9.12 0.96
C ALA A 76 -9.57 8.52 2.25
N LEU A 77 -8.90 8.76 3.39
CA LEU A 77 -9.36 8.32 4.71
C LEU A 77 -10.27 9.33 5.41
N GLN A 78 -10.39 10.56 4.90
CA GLN A 78 -11.26 11.60 5.43
C GLN A 78 -12.68 11.50 4.84
N GLY A 79 -13.60 10.93 5.61
CA GLY A 79 -15.00 10.87 5.22
C GLY A 79 -15.90 10.31 6.32
N PRO A 80 -17.20 10.64 6.34
CA PRO A 80 -18.16 9.96 7.20
C PRO A 80 -18.28 8.52 6.73
N TRP A 81 -18.17 7.57 7.65
CA TRP A 81 -18.09 6.17 7.29
C TRP A 81 -18.83 5.28 8.29
N GLU A 82 -19.64 4.35 7.78
CA GLU A 82 -20.49 3.44 8.56
C GLU A 82 -20.37 2.01 7.99
N GLY A 83 -19.61 1.11 8.63
CA GLY A 83 -19.65 -0.33 8.30
C GLY A 83 -18.31 -1.06 8.21
N VAL A 84 -18.00 -1.62 7.01
CA VAL A 84 -16.74 -2.33 6.61
C VAL A 84 -15.99 -1.60 5.49
N LEU A 85 -14.75 -1.14 5.75
CA LEU A 85 -13.98 -0.22 4.90
C LEU A 85 -13.09 -1.10 4.08
N THR A 86 -13.25 -1.05 2.77
CA THR A 86 -12.45 -1.83 1.85
C THR A 86 -11.57 -0.89 1.06
N GLY A 87 -10.38 -1.35 0.72
CA GLY A 87 -9.50 -0.53 -0.07
C GLY A 87 -8.37 -1.28 -0.73
N SER A 88 -7.56 -0.50 -1.43
CA SER A 88 -6.29 -0.92 -1.99
C SER A 88 -5.18 -0.03 -1.45
N LEU A 89 -4.02 -0.60 -1.18
CA LEU A 89 -2.80 0.13 -0.87
C LEU A 89 -1.77 -0.16 -1.95
N HIS A 90 -1.39 0.88 -2.68
CA HIS A 90 -0.40 0.83 -3.74
C HIS A 90 0.93 1.32 -3.17
N VAL A 91 1.89 0.41 -3.02
CA VAL A 91 3.23 0.72 -2.53
C VAL A 91 4.19 0.71 -3.71
N THR A 92 4.75 1.88 -4.02
CA THR A 92 5.88 2.01 -4.95
C THR A 92 7.14 1.56 -4.23
N LEU A 93 7.88 0.62 -4.82
CA LEU A 93 9.10 0.06 -4.25
C LEU A 93 10.31 0.78 -4.84
N ASP A 94 11.04 1.49 -3.98
CA ASP A 94 12.37 1.98 -4.30
C ASP A 94 13.39 1.05 -3.67
N HIS A 95 14.37 0.56 -4.41
CA HIS A 95 15.43 -0.27 -3.81
C HIS A 95 16.76 0.05 -4.48
N GLU A 96 17.82 0.29 -3.68
CA GLU A 96 19.19 0.52 -4.16
C GLU A 96 19.85 -0.76 -4.70
N GLY A 97 19.14 -1.51 -5.54
CA GLY A 97 19.73 -2.60 -6.30
C GLY A 97 20.80 -2.04 -7.22
N ARG A 98 22.02 -2.60 -7.17
CA ARG A 98 23.08 -2.33 -8.16
C ARG A 98 22.50 -2.49 -9.58
N ASP A 99 22.32 -1.37 -10.28
CA ASP A 99 22.02 -1.23 -11.70
C ASP A 99 20.80 -2.02 -12.24
N SER A 100 19.89 -1.32 -12.92
CA SER A 100 19.71 -1.56 -14.35
C SER A 100 18.79 -0.49 -14.92
N LYS A 101 19.38 0.41 -15.70
CA LYS A 101 18.70 1.02 -16.85
C LYS A 101 17.92 -0.09 -17.54
N VAL A 102 16.60 -0.13 -17.37
CA VAL A 102 15.75 -0.98 -18.20
C VAL A 102 15.98 -0.47 -19.63
N PRO A 103 16.64 -1.22 -20.52
CA PRO A 103 16.75 -0.77 -21.88
C PRO A 103 15.32 -0.80 -22.43
N VAL A 104 14.77 0.39 -22.67
CA VAL A 104 13.54 0.53 -23.45
C VAL A 104 13.80 -0.20 -24.77
N PRO A 105 13.04 -1.26 -25.11
CA PRO A 105 13.19 -1.85 -26.42
C PRO A 105 12.87 -0.76 -27.44
N ALA A 106 13.88 -0.37 -28.22
CA ALA A 106 13.67 0.51 -29.35
C ALA A 106 12.70 -0.21 -30.29
N VAL A 107 11.45 0.27 -30.32
CA VAL A 107 10.44 -0.22 -31.27
C VAL A 107 10.94 0.12 -32.67
N PRO A 108 11.19 -0.86 -33.55
CA PRO A 108 11.38 -0.58 -34.97
C PRO A 108 10.00 -0.58 -35.63
N GLY A 109 9.57 0.58 -36.15
CA GLY A 109 8.42 0.69 -37.05
C GLY A 109 7.45 1.80 -36.68
#